data_AF-A0A9D1FR87-F1
#
_entry.id   AF-A0A9D1FR87-F1
#
_cell.length_a   1.000
_cell.length_b   1.000
_cell.length_c   1.000
_cell.angle_alpha   90.00
_cell.angle_beta   90.00
_cell.angle_gamma   90.00
#
_symmetry.space_group_name_H-M   'P 1'
#
loop_
_entity.id
_entity.type
_entity.pdbx_description
1 polymer ?
#
loop_
_entity_poly.entity_id
_entity_poly.type
_entity_poly.pdbx_seq_one_letter_code
_entity_poly.pdbx_strand_id
1 'polypeptide(L)'
;MKQAKLTRAKPGDIAIYLFFILLAFITIYPFYYVVIMSLANAVATSTHVPYILPYVFDFTGYITVFQDAAFFQALGVSLFVTIVGVTINMTLSIMGAYALSKKTLIGRKVFLYLILFTMLFSGGLVPSYLNIKNLGMVNSIWSMIIPTALSTYYMIIMKNYFLSLPESLEEAARIDGANSFIILVRIIIPISMPFVATFALFYISSHVDDAKLARILSLYDYLCSEEGTILSYAGIEGDTYEKDADGKITYLTEGSPFDKYKSMSTFAYLVAWNPPLMDANTFPQSIPQEYFDINDSLVEITSKLEIPEYNYDCTTAFVSLGSDFSLHVEEDMLNIMTGTEPVETMWQNIINTYKNEGLEDVIQKVNDAV
;
A
#
# COMPACT_ATOMS: atom_id res chain seq x y z
N MET A 1 -46.37 -13.06 -8.15
CA MET A 1 -45.26 -13.58 -8.98
C MET A 1 -45.73 -14.83 -9.72
N LYS A 2 -45.77 -14.81 -11.06
CA LYS A 2 -46.06 -16.02 -11.84
C LYS A 2 -44.84 -16.94 -11.74
N GLN A 3 -45.02 -18.15 -11.21
CA GLN A 3 -44.00 -19.20 -11.28
C GLN A 3 -43.78 -19.56 -12.74
N ALA A 4 -42.67 -19.11 -13.32
CA ALA A 4 -42.25 -19.54 -14.65
C ALA A 4 -41.88 -21.02 -14.55
N LYS A 5 -42.61 -21.90 -15.27
CA LYS A 5 -42.25 -23.30 -15.45
C LYS A 5 -40.84 -23.35 -16.03
N LEU A 6 -39.94 -24.10 -15.39
CA LEU A 6 -38.58 -24.39 -15.86
C LEU A 6 -38.65 -25.08 -17.24
N THR A 7 -38.66 -24.29 -18.31
CA THR A 7 -38.48 -24.79 -19.68
C THR A 7 -37.06 -25.29 -19.87
N ARG A 8 -36.88 -26.33 -20.69
CA ARG A 8 -35.57 -26.89 -21.08
C ARG A 8 -34.59 -25.76 -21.40
N ALA A 9 -33.39 -25.82 -20.80
CA ALA A 9 -32.33 -24.83 -20.97
C ALA A 9 -32.07 -24.59 -22.46
N LYS A 10 -32.17 -23.32 -22.88
CA LYS A 10 -31.85 -22.94 -24.26
C LYS A 10 -30.33 -22.96 -24.44
N PRO A 11 -29.81 -23.14 -25.67
CA PRO A 11 -28.38 -23.10 -25.94
C PRO A 11 -27.70 -21.81 -25.45
N GLY A 12 -28.41 -20.67 -25.50
CA GLY A 12 -27.92 -19.39 -24.95
C GLY A 12 -27.80 -19.38 -23.42
N ASP A 13 -28.70 -20.06 -22.70
CA ASP A 13 -28.61 -20.19 -21.25
C ASP A 13 -27.38 -21.02 -20.88
N ILE A 14 -27.10 -22.09 -21.63
CA ILE A 14 -25.91 -22.94 -21.44
C ILE A 14 -24.61 -22.13 -21.63
N ALA A 15 -24.54 -21.28 -22.66
CA ALA A 15 -23.38 -20.42 -22.89
C ALA A 15 -23.17 -19.41 -21.74
N ILE A 16 -24.26 -18.81 -21.23
CA ILE A 16 -24.22 -17.90 -20.08
C ILE A 16 -23.76 -18.63 -18.81
N TYR A 17 -24.28 -19.82 -18.55
CA TYR A 17 -23.85 -20.62 -17.40
C TYR A 17 -22.37 -21.00 -17.51
N LEU A 18 -21.89 -21.43 -18.68
CA LEU A 18 -20.48 -21.75 -18.89
C LEU A 18 -19.58 -20.53 -18.66
N PHE A 19 -19.98 -19.35 -19.15
CA PHE A 19 -19.27 -18.10 -18.91
C PHE A 19 -19.20 -17.75 -17.42
N PHE A 20 -20.32 -17.82 -16.69
CA PHE A 20 -20.33 -17.51 -15.26
C PHE A 20 -19.59 -18.55 -14.41
N ILE A 21 -19.60 -19.83 -14.81
CA ILE A 21 -18.80 -20.87 -14.16
C ILE A 21 -17.32 -20.58 -14.35
N LEU A 22 -16.88 -20.27 -15.58
CA LEU A 22 -15.48 -19.91 -15.85
C LEU A 22 -15.06 -18.66 -15.06
N LEU A 23 -15.91 -17.63 -15.06
CA LEU A 23 -15.67 -16.41 -14.30
C LEU A 23 -15.56 -16.71 -12.80
N ALA A 24 -16.44 -17.55 -12.24
CA ALA A 24 -16.38 -17.98 -10.85
C ALA A 24 -15.08 -18.74 -10.54
N PHE A 25 -14.61 -19.61 -11.44
CA PHE A 25 -13.32 -20.27 -11.26
C PHE A 25 -12.15 -19.28 -11.23
N ILE A 26 -12.12 -18.31 -12.16
CA ILE A 26 -11.08 -17.29 -12.21
C ILE A 26 -11.06 -16.42 -10.94
N THR A 27 -12.24 -16.06 -10.41
CA THR A 27 -12.33 -15.21 -9.20
C THR A 27 -12.07 -15.99 -7.91
N ILE A 28 -12.42 -17.27 -7.83
CA ILE A 28 -12.18 -18.12 -6.66
C ILE A 28 -10.73 -18.60 -6.59
N TYR A 29 -10.08 -18.81 -7.74
CA TYR A 29 -8.71 -19.31 -7.82
C TYR A 29 -7.69 -18.56 -6.94
N PRO A 30 -7.62 -17.21 -6.90
CA PRO A 30 -6.67 -16.52 -6.01
C PRO A 30 -6.93 -16.81 -4.52
N PHE A 31 -8.19 -16.91 -4.08
CA PHE A 31 -8.50 -17.26 -2.69
C PHE A 31 -8.10 -18.70 -2.37
N TYR A 32 -8.36 -19.62 -3.30
CA TYR A 32 -7.90 -20.99 -3.20
C TYR A 32 -6.37 -21.04 -3.10
N TYR A 33 -5.66 -20.30 -3.96
CA TYR A 33 -4.20 -20.25 -3.98
C TYR A 33 -3.62 -19.73 -2.66
N VAL A 34 -4.23 -18.71 -2.05
CA VAL A 34 -3.82 -18.23 -0.71
C VAL A 34 -3.93 -19.33 0.34
N VAL A 35 -4.99 -20.14 0.33
CA VAL A 35 -5.16 -21.28 1.25
C VAL A 35 -4.11 -22.37 1.01
N ILE A 36 -3.77 -22.63 -0.26
CA ILE A 36 -2.72 -23.62 -0.60
C ILE A 36 -1.35 -23.12 -0.17
N MET A 37 -1.04 -21.84 -0.42
CA MET A 37 0.21 -21.21 0.01
C MET A 37 0.34 -21.16 1.53
N SER A 38 -0.74 -20.93 2.27
CA SER A 38 -0.70 -20.92 3.74
C SER A 38 -0.45 -22.30 4.36
N LEU A 39 -0.65 -23.38 3.60
CA LEU A 39 -0.39 -24.77 3.99
C LEU A 39 0.93 -25.32 3.41
N ALA A 40 1.68 -24.52 2.66
CA ALA A 40 2.93 -24.93 2.02
C ALA A 40 4.13 -24.53 2.88
N ASN A 41 5.18 -25.38 2.87
CA ASN A 41 6.45 -25.04 3.50
C ASN A 41 7.19 -23.97 2.69
N ALA A 42 7.77 -22.96 3.36
CA ALA A 42 8.46 -21.85 2.69
C ALA A 42 9.65 -22.29 1.82
N VAL A 43 10.40 -23.32 2.25
CA VAL A 43 11.56 -23.88 1.52
C VAL A 43 11.12 -24.73 0.34
N ALA A 44 10.03 -25.48 0.48
CA ALA A 44 9.45 -26.25 -0.63
C ALA A 44 8.84 -25.31 -1.69
N THR A 45 8.26 -24.18 -1.26
CA THR A 45 7.60 -23.20 -2.14
C THR A 45 8.60 -22.42 -3.00
N SER A 46 9.83 -22.19 -2.52
CA SER A 46 10.89 -21.52 -3.29
C SER A 46 11.48 -22.39 -4.41
N THR A 47 11.32 -23.71 -4.32
CA THR A 47 11.82 -24.67 -5.32
C THR A 47 10.71 -25.25 -6.19
N HIS A 48 9.50 -25.41 -5.64
CA HIS A 48 8.33 -25.95 -6.31
C HIS A 48 7.11 -25.09 -5.98
N VAL A 49 6.75 -24.19 -6.90
CA VAL A 49 5.56 -23.33 -6.73
C VAL A 49 4.29 -24.20 -6.70
N PRO A 50 3.46 -24.14 -5.65
CA PRO A 50 2.29 -25.00 -5.54
C PRO A 50 1.15 -24.49 -6.42
N TYR A 51 0.97 -25.08 -7.60
CA TYR A 51 -0.07 -24.66 -8.55
C TYR A 51 -1.49 -25.10 -8.15
N ILE A 52 -1.65 -26.33 -7.68
CA ILE A 52 -2.97 -26.88 -7.31
C ILE A 52 -2.93 -27.44 -5.88
N LEU A 53 -1.90 -28.19 -5.52
CA LEU A 53 -1.72 -28.72 -4.16
C LEU A 53 -0.31 -28.41 -3.68
N PRO A 54 -0.09 -28.26 -2.36
CA PRO A 54 1.25 -28.07 -1.83
C PRO A 54 2.06 -29.36 -2.03
N TYR A 55 3.35 -29.21 -2.34
CA TYR A 55 4.26 -30.35 -2.45
C TYR A 55 4.43 -31.09 -1.11
N VAL A 56 4.45 -30.32 -0.02
CA VAL A 56 4.43 -30.81 1.36
C VAL A 56 3.43 -29.97 2.16
N PHE A 57 2.53 -30.64 2.87
CA PHE A 57 1.64 -29.98 3.83
C PHE A 57 2.42 -29.61 5.08
N ASP A 58 2.42 -28.33 5.43
CA ASP A 58 3.10 -27.78 6.59
C ASP A 58 2.20 -26.79 7.34
N PHE A 59 2.01 -27.05 8.64
CA PHE A 59 1.21 -26.21 9.54
C PHE A 59 2.07 -25.27 10.38
N THR A 60 3.39 -25.28 10.20
CA THR A 60 4.34 -24.46 10.97
C THR A 60 3.98 -22.97 10.90
N GLY A 61 3.59 -22.46 9.71
CA GLY A 61 3.15 -21.07 9.54
C GLY A 61 1.98 -20.68 10.46
N TYR A 62 0.98 -21.56 10.58
CA TYR A 62 -0.14 -21.35 11.51
C TYR A 62 0.34 -21.37 12.96
N ILE A 63 1.15 -22.35 13.36
CA ILE A 63 1.68 -22.44 14.73
C ILE A 63 2.44 -21.16 15.11
N THR A 64 3.28 -20.65 14.21
CA THR A 64 4.03 -19.39 14.41
C THR A 64 3.09 -18.21 14.63
N VAL A 65 2.04 -18.07 13.81
CA VAL A 65 1.04 -17.00 13.97
C VAL A 65 0.25 -17.15 15.28
N PHE A 66 -0.13 -18.37 15.65
CA PHE A 66 -0.86 -18.63 16.90
C PHE A 66 -0.02 -18.39 18.16
N GLN A 67 1.31 -18.43 18.05
CA GLN A 67 2.24 -18.13 19.15
C GLN A 67 2.59 -16.64 19.25
N ASP A 68 2.31 -15.86 18.21
CA ASP A 68 2.60 -14.42 18.20
C ASP A 68 1.50 -13.61 18.92
N ALA A 69 1.83 -13.12 20.11
CA ALA A 69 0.93 -12.25 20.87
C ALA A 69 0.65 -10.91 20.16
N ALA A 70 1.60 -10.39 19.37
CA ALA A 70 1.43 -9.14 18.64
C ALA A 70 0.37 -9.27 17.54
N PHE A 71 0.29 -10.43 16.89
CA PHE A 71 -0.76 -10.75 15.91
C PHE A 71 -2.16 -10.61 16.52
N PHE A 72 -2.41 -11.22 17.70
CA PHE A 72 -3.71 -11.14 18.36
C PHE A 72 -4.03 -9.73 18.88
N GLN A 73 -3.02 -8.99 19.34
CA GLN A 73 -3.20 -7.60 19.73
C GLN A 73 -3.60 -6.74 18.53
N ALA A 74 -2.93 -6.88 17.38
CA ALA A 74 -3.25 -6.18 16.15
C ALA A 74 -4.64 -6.54 15.63
N LEU A 75 -5.01 -7.83 15.69
CA LEU A 75 -6.34 -8.31 15.33
C LEU A 75 -7.43 -7.73 16.25
N GLY A 76 -7.18 -7.68 17.55
CA GLY A 76 -8.06 -7.07 18.54
C GLY A 76 -8.28 -5.57 18.29
N VAL A 77 -7.21 -4.81 18.00
CA VAL A 77 -7.30 -3.39 17.64
C VAL A 77 -8.08 -3.21 16.33
N SER A 78 -7.80 -4.03 15.31
CA SER A 78 -8.50 -3.99 14.02
C SER A 78 -10.01 -4.23 14.19
N LEU A 79 -10.37 -5.25 14.97
CA LEU A 79 -11.77 -5.56 15.26
C LEU A 79 -12.44 -4.43 16.05
N PHE A 80 -11.77 -3.89 17.07
CA PHE A 80 -12.27 -2.77 17.86
C PHE A 80 -12.52 -1.53 16.99
N VAL A 81 -11.53 -1.13 16.19
CA VAL A 81 -11.62 0.01 15.28
C VAL A 81 -12.75 -0.19 14.27
N THR A 82 -12.91 -1.40 13.74
CA THR A 82 -13.97 -1.70 12.78
C THR A 82 -15.35 -1.63 13.43
N ILE A 83 -15.57 -2.30 14.57
CA ILE A 83 -16.89 -2.33 15.23
C ILE A 83 -17.28 -0.93 15.73
N VAL A 84 -16.39 -0.27 16.48
CA VAL A 84 -16.66 1.04 17.06
C VAL A 84 -16.72 2.11 15.97
N GLY A 85 -15.78 2.08 15.03
CA GLY A 85 -15.74 3.00 13.90
C GLY A 85 -16.99 2.89 13.03
N VAL A 86 -17.40 1.69 12.61
CA VAL A 86 -18.62 1.49 11.82
C VAL A 86 -19.87 1.94 12.58
N THR A 87 -19.95 1.67 13.89
CA THR A 87 -21.07 2.13 14.72
C THR A 87 -21.19 3.65 14.73
N ILE A 88 -20.05 4.34 14.93
CA ILE A 88 -19.99 5.81 14.88
C ILE A 88 -20.34 6.32 13.48
N ASN A 89 -19.76 5.73 12.45
CA ASN A 89 -20.00 6.06 11.04
C ASN A 89 -21.49 5.99 10.67
N MET A 90 -22.14 4.88 11.03
CA MET A 90 -23.54 4.65 10.72
C MET A 90 -24.44 5.59 11.51
N THR A 91 -24.15 5.81 12.80
CA THR A 91 -24.89 6.77 13.62
C THR A 91 -24.78 8.19 13.04
N LEU A 92 -23.53 8.59 12.76
CA LEU A 92 -23.10 9.76 11.98
C LEU A 92 -23.99 10.04 10.79
N SER A 93 -23.90 9.08 9.87
CA SER A 93 -24.47 9.14 8.54
C SER A 93 -25.99 9.11 8.58
N ILE A 94 -26.60 8.24 9.38
CA ILE A 94 -28.07 8.13 9.47
C ILE A 94 -28.67 9.41 10.04
N MET A 95 -28.10 9.93 11.14
CA MET A 95 -28.62 11.15 11.77
C MET A 95 -28.46 12.37 10.86
N GLY A 96 -27.27 12.55 10.29
CA GLY A 96 -26.99 13.64 9.35
C GLY A 96 -27.86 13.55 8.09
N ALA A 97 -27.98 12.36 7.52
CA ALA A 97 -28.79 12.11 6.33
C ALA A 97 -30.28 12.37 6.58
N TYR A 98 -30.81 11.91 7.72
CA TYR A 98 -32.21 12.11 8.07
C TYR A 98 -32.52 13.59 8.27
N ALA A 99 -31.69 14.32 9.02
CA ALA A 99 -31.87 15.76 9.21
C ALA A 99 -31.84 16.52 7.88
N LEU A 100 -30.87 16.23 7.01
CA LEU A 100 -30.70 16.88 5.69
C LEU A 100 -31.74 16.44 4.65
N SER A 101 -32.46 15.34 4.88
CA SER A 101 -33.59 14.93 4.04
C SER A 101 -34.80 15.85 4.25
N LYS A 102 -34.96 16.45 5.45
CA LYS A 102 -36.12 17.29 5.78
C LYS A 102 -36.07 18.62 5.05
N LYS A 103 -37.07 18.87 4.20
CA LYS A 103 -37.26 20.15 3.49
C LYS A 103 -37.49 21.33 4.46
N THR A 104 -37.98 21.06 5.66
CA THR A 104 -38.27 22.05 6.71
C THR A 104 -37.05 22.52 7.50
N LEU A 105 -35.87 21.90 7.33
CA LEU A 105 -34.66 22.29 8.05
C LEU A 105 -34.21 23.69 7.61
N ILE A 106 -34.19 24.63 8.55
CA ILE A 106 -33.71 25.99 8.33
C ILE A 106 -32.21 25.94 7.98
N GLY A 107 -31.80 26.63 6.91
CA GLY A 107 -30.40 26.63 6.47
C GLY A 107 -29.94 25.38 5.73
N ARG A 108 -30.85 24.44 5.40
CA ARG A 108 -30.54 23.18 4.70
C ARG A 108 -29.61 23.35 3.49
N LYS A 109 -29.86 24.35 2.64
CA LYS A 109 -29.03 24.60 1.45
C LYS A 109 -27.59 24.93 1.83
N VAL A 110 -27.40 25.77 2.85
CA VAL A 110 -26.07 26.17 3.34
C VAL A 110 -25.32 24.96 3.88
N PHE A 111 -25.96 24.15 4.73
CA PHE A 111 -25.34 22.92 5.25
C PHE A 111 -24.95 21.96 4.12
N LEU A 112 -25.82 21.77 3.13
CA LEU A 112 -25.50 20.93 1.97
C LEU A 112 -24.30 21.48 1.19
N TYR A 113 -24.21 22.79 0.95
CA TYR A 113 -23.06 23.37 0.27
C TYR A 113 -21.75 23.19 1.05
N LEU A 114 -21.76 23.43 2.36
CA LEU A 114 -20.57 23.22 3.20
C LEU A 114 -20.11 21.75 3.19
N ILE A 115 -21.06 20.83 3.32
CA ILE A 115 -20.80 19.40 3.30
C ILE A 115 -20.25 18.96 1.94
N LEU A 116 -20.88 19.39 0.84
CA LEU A 116 -20.41 19.09 -0.52
C LEU A 116 -19.04 19.72 -0.81
N PHE A 117 -18.75 20.90 -0.27
CA PHE A 117 -17.44 21.52 -0.38
C PHE A 117 -16.35 20.63 0.24
N THR A 118 -16.55 20.13 1.46
CA THR A 118 -15.60 19.20 2.11
C THR A 118 -15.45 17.86 1.41
N MET A 119 -16.42 17.47 0.58
CA MET A 119 -16.32 16.26 -0.26
C MET A 119 -15.45 16.50 -1.49
N LEU A 120 -15.46 17.71 -2.05
CA LEU A 120 -14.71 18.07 -3.27
C LEU A 120 -13.32 18.62 -2.95
N PHE A 121 -13.13 19.23 -1.79
CA PHE A 121 -11.90 19.87 -1.36
C PHE A 121 -11.43 19.24 -0.04
N SER A 122 -10.16 18.85 0.01
CA SER A 122 -9.49 18.31 1.20
C SER A 122 -8.16 19.03 1.42
N GLY A 123 -7.76 19.21 2.67
CA GLY A 123 -6.46 19.78 3.03
C GLY A 123 -5.27 18.88 2.74
N GLY A 124 -5.50 17.60 2.38
CA GLY A 124 -4.42 16.63 2.18
C GLY A 124 -3.91 16.04 3.51
N LEU A 125 -2.82 15.27 3.43
CA LEU A 125 -2.32 14.49 4.57
C LEU A 125 -1.74 15.37 5.70
N VAL A 126 -0.94 16.40 5.38
CA VAL A 126 -0.30 17.24 6.42
C VAL A 126 -1.31 18.00 7.26
N PRO A 127 -2.19 18.83 6.69
CA PRO A 127 -3.09 19.63 7.52
C PRO A 127 -4.03 18.73 8.33
N SER A 128 -4.39 17.56 7.80
CA SER A 128 -5.15 16.54 8.52
C SER A 128 -4.37 15.98 9.72
N TYR A 129 -3.08 15.65 9.54
CA TYR A 129 -2.22 15.19 10.62
C TYR A 129 -2.00 16.28 11.68
N LEU A 130 -1.73 17.52 11.27
CA LEU A 130 -1.57 18.67 12.16
C LEU A 130 -2.80 18.90 13.02
N ASN A 131 -3.99 18.78 12.42
CA ASN A 131 -5.23 18.88 13.17
C ASN A 131 -5.33 17.79 14.25
N ILE A 132 -5.00 16.54 13.92
CA ILE A 132 -5.03 15.42 14.88
C ILE A 132 -3.99 15.56 15.99
N LYS A 133 -2.84 16.10 15.65
CA LYS A 133 -1.80 16.45 16.61
C LYS A 133 -2.25 17.57 17.55
N ASN A 134 -2.82 18.65 17.02
CA ASN A 134 -3.32 19.77 17.82
C ASN A 134 -4.49 19.35 18.73
N LEU A 135 -5.24 18.31 18.33
CA LEU A 135 -6.27 17.67 19.16
C LEU A 135 -5.70 16.71 20.22
N GLY A 136 -4.37 16.50 20.26
CA GLY A 136 -3.71 15.61 21.24
C GLY A 136 -4.02 14.12 21.02
N MET A 137 -4.41 13.73 19.81
CA MET A 137 -4.88 12.38 19.51
C MET A 137 -3.82 11.48 18.88
N VAL A 138 -2.58 11.96 18.73
CA VAL A 138 -1.47 11.19 18.15
C VAL A 138 -1.19 9.95 18.99
N ASN A 139 -0.89 8.82 18.32
CA ASN A 139 -0.65 7.52 18.94
C ASN A 139 -1.84 6.98 19.78
N SER A 140 -3.06 7.37 19.43
CA SER A 140 -4.29 6.87 20.06
C SER A 140 -5.17 6.14 19.05
N ILE A 141 -5.89 5.12 19.48
CA ILE A 141 -6.87 4.39 18.65
C ILE A 141 -7.93 5.36 18.07
N TRP A 142 -8.26 6.43 18.79
CA TRP A 142 -9.20 7.44 18.34
C TRP A 142 -8.75 8.21 17.10
N SER A 143 -7.44 8.30 16.84
CA SER A 143 -6.90 8.87 15.59
C SER A 143 -7.28 8.06 14.36
N MET A 144 -7.63 6.78 14.52
CA MET A 144 -8.08 5.92 13.42
C MET A 144 -9.59 6.01 13.19
N ILE A 145 -10.36 6.45 14.19
CA ILE A 145 -11.83 6.42 14.18
C ILE A 145 -12.41 7.80 13.88
N ILE A 146 -11.96 8.83 14.58
CA ILE A 146 -12.58 10.17 14.53
C ILE A 146 -12.39 10.87 13.17
N PRO A 147 -11.20 10.85 12.53
CA PRO A 147 -11.04 11.52 11.23
C PRO A 147 -11.90 10.93 10.12
N THR A 148 -12.20 9.63 10.23
CA THR A 148 -12.98 8.87 9.26
C THR A 148 -14.42 8.63 9.72
N ALA A 149 -14.84 9.28 10.81
CA ALA A 149 -16.14 9.06 11.47
C ALA A 149 -17.36 9.41 10.62
N LEU A 150 -17.18 10.13 9.51
CA LEU A 150 -18.26 10.46 8.59
C LEU A 150 -17.75 10.47 7.16
N SER A 151 -18.25 9.54 6.32
CA SER A 151 -18.12 9.67 4.87
C SER A 151 -19.27 10.54 4.35
N THR A 152 -18.93 11.75 3.92
CA THR A 152 -19.89 12.66 3.30
C THR A 152 -20.59 12.03 2.10
N TYR A 153 -19.85 11.26 1.30
CA TYR A 153 -20.40 10.56 0.14
C TYR A 153 -21.52 9.58 0.53
N TYR A 154 -21.27 8.70 1.50
CA TYR A 154 -22.28 7.74 1.97
C TYR A 154 -23.48 8.43 2.60
N MET A 155 -23.25 9.46 3.43
CA MET A 155 -24.33 10.25 4.03
C MET A 155 -25.24 10.91 2.97
N ILE A 156 -24.67 11.47 1.89
CA ILE A 156 -25.47 12.09 0.82
C ILE A 156 -26.33 11.05 0.08
N ILE A 157 -25.81 9.85 -0.17
CA ILE A 157 -26.59 8.77 -0.76
C ILE A 157 -27.73 8.36 0.17
N MET A 158 -27.44 8.18 1.47
CA MET A 158 -28.48 7.88 2.47
C MET A 158 -29.55 8.97 2.54
N LYS A 159 -29.14 10.25 2.46
CA LYS A 159 -30.06 11.40 2.47
C LYS A 159 -30.99 11.38 1.26
N ASN A 160 -30.49 11.01 0.09
CA ASN A 160 -31.30 10.89 -1.12
C ASN A 160 -32.27 9.70 -1.03
N TYR A 161 -31.83 8.59 -0.44
CA TYR A 161 -32.71 7.45 -0.18
C TYR A 161 -33.83 7.82 0.79
N PHE A 162 -33.53 8.44 1.93
CA PHE A 162 -34.56 8.89 2.89
C PHE A 162 -35.51 9.93 2.29
N LEU A 163 -35.02 10.80 1.39
CA LEU A 163 -35.86 11.75 0.65
C LEU A 163 -36.82 11.05 -0.34
N SER A 164 -36.48 9.85 -0.82
CA SER A 164 -37.30 9.08 -1.75
C SER A 164 -38.43 8.30 -1.07
N LEU A 165 -38.39 8.17 0.27
CA LEU A 165 -39.43 7.49 1.03
C LEU A 165 -40.73 8.33 0.99
N PRO A 166 -41.92 7.69 0.97
CA PRO A 166 -43.19 8.41 0.99
C PRO A 166 -43.32 9.31 2.23
N GLU A 167 -43.59 10.61 2.01
CA GLU A 167 -43.76 11.58 3.11
C GLU A 167 -44.93 11.20 4.04
N SER A 168 -45.94 10.51 3.51
CA SER A 168 -47.11 10.03 4.26
C SER A 168 -46.78 9.10 5.43
N LEU A 169 -45.66 8.35 5.37
CA LEU A 169 -45.22 7.50 6.48
C LEU A 169 -44.87 8.33 7.72
N GLU A 170 -44.26 9.49 7.52
CA GLU A 170 -43.89 10.38 8.60
C GLU A 170 -45.06 11.24 9.08
N GLU A 171 -45.94 11.66 8.16
CA GLU A 171 -47.14 12.41 8.50
C GLU A 171 -48.08 11.59 9.38
N ALA A 172 -48.31 10.31 9.03
CA ALA A 172 -49.11 9.40 9.84
C ALA A 172 -48.54 9.26 11.26
N ALA A 173 -47.23 9.06 11.37
CA ALA A 173 -46.56 8.96 12.66
C ALA A 173 -46.61 10.25 13.49
N ARG A 174 -46.56 11.43 12.84
CA ARG A 174 -46.73 12.72 13.53
C ARG A 174 -48.15 12.93 14.02
N ILE A 175 -49.16 12.48 13.26
CA ILE A 175 -50.57 12.50 13.70
C ILE A 175 -50.73 11.62 14.95
N ASP A 176 -50.02 10.48 15.01
CA ASP A 176 -49.94 9.61 16.19
C ASP A 176 -49.08 10.19 17.35
N GLY A 177 -48.58 11.43 17.21
CA GLY A 177 -47.81 12.13 18.24
C GLY A 177 -46.33 11.74 18.32
N ALA A 178 -45.80 10.99 17.34
CA ALA A 178 -44.38 10.63 17.31
C ALA A 178 -43.51 11.85 16.98
N ASN A 179 -42.44 12.04 17.75
CA ASN A 179 -41.40 13.04 17.44
C ASN A 179 -40.44 12.52 16.35
N SER A 180 -39.64 13.42 15.77
CA SER A 180 -38.72 13.09 14.66
C SER A 180 -37.70 11.99 14.99
N PHE A 181 -37.24 11.89 16.24
CA PHE A 181 -36.30 10.84 16.65
C PHE A 181 -36.98 9.47 16.71
N ILE A 182 -38.21 9.41 17.24
CA ILE A 182 -39.02 8.19 17.25
C ILE A 182 -39.33 7.75 15.81
N ILE A 183 -39.68 8.68 14.93
CA ILE A 183 -39.93 8.40 13.51
C ILE A 183 -38.67 7.80 12.86
N LEU A 184 -37.50 8.40 13.10
CA LEU A 184 -36.24 7.87 12.58
C LEU A 184 -35.99 6.43 13.05
N VAL A 185 -36.01 6.20 14.36
CA VAL A 185 -35.59 4.91 14.96
C VAL A 185 -36.63 3.80 14.75
N ARG A 186 -37.92 4.11 14.85
CA ARG A 186 -39.00 3.09 14.80
C ARG A 186 -39.61 2.89 13.43
N ILE A 187 -39.42 3.81 12.48
CA ILE A 187 -40.07 3.74 11.16
C ILE A 187 -39.03 3.75 10.05
N ILE A 188 -38.24 4.82 9.96
CA ILE A 188 -37.32 5.01 8.83
C ILE A 188 -36.21 3.97 8.84
N ILE A 189 -35.51 3.76 9.96
CA ILE A 189 -34.43 2.77 10.05
C ILE A 189 -34.92 1.35 9.72
N PRO A 190 -36.01 0.82 10.33
CA PRO A 190 -36.52 -0.52 10.03
C PRO A 190 -36.88 -0.74 8.55
N ILE A 191 -37.55 0.24 7.93
CA ILE A 191 -37.90 0.17 6.50
C ILE A 191 -36.64 0.21 5.62
N SER A 192 -35.61 0.90 6.09
CA SER A 192 -34.33 1.08 5.39
C SER A 192 -33.30 -0.01 5.69
N MET A 193 -33.63 -1.04 6.46
CA MET A 193 -32.65 -2.02 6.96
C MET A 193 -31.76 -2.66 5.87
N PRO A 194 -32.27 -3.11 4.71
CA PRO A 194 -31.42 -3.65 3.65
C PRO A 194 -30.41 -2.62 3.14
N PHE A 195 -30.82 -1.37 3.04
CA PHE A 195 -29.98 -0.27 2.58
C PHE A 195 -28.94 0.12 3.64
N VAL A 196 -29.35 0.23 4.91
CA VAL A 196 -28.47 0.47 6.06
C VAL A 196 -27.40 -0.62 6.18
N ALA A 197 -27.77 -1.89 5.98
CA ALA A 197 -26.84 -3.02 6.00
C ALA A 197 -25.79 -2.93 4.88
N THR A 198 -26.17 -2.56 3.66
CA THR A 198 -25.23 -2.35 2.54
C THR A 198 -24.18 -1.29 2.88
N PHE A 199 -24.59 -0.16 3.46
CA PHE A 199 -23.64 0.89 3.83
C PHE A 199 -22.80 0.53 5.06
N ALA A 200 -23.35 -0.24 6.01
CA ALA A 200 -22.55 -0.80 7.10
C ALA A 200 -21.43 -1.70 6.55
N LEU A 201 -21.73 -2.54 5.56
CA LEU A 201 -20.73 -3.36 4.85
C LEU A 201 -19.71 -2.50 4.10
N PHE A 202 -20.13 -1.42 3.43
CA PHE A 202 -19.19 -0.50 2.78
C PHE A 202 -18.27 0.20 3.77
N TYR A 203 -18.79 0.61 4.93
CA TYR A 203 -17.95 1.14 6.01
C TYR A 203 -17.02 0.07 6.59
N ILE A 204 -17.44 -1.19 6.72
CA ILE A 204 -16.55 -2.29 7.14
C ILE A 204 -15.43 -2.47 6.11
N SER A 205 -15.77 -2.61 4.84
CA SER A 205 -14.82 -2.78 3.74
C SER A 205 -13.82 -1.62 3.66
N SER A 206 -14.28 -0.38 3.89
CA SER A 206 -13.38 0.79 3.89
C SER A 206 -12.37 0.80 5.04
N HIS A 207 -12.61 0.06 6.12
CA HIS A 207 -11.64 -0.10 7.22
C HIS A 207 -10.67 -1.27 6.98
N VAL A 208 -11.04 -2.26 6.15
CA VAL A 208 -10.34 -3.56 6.06
C VAL A 208 -9.39 -3.66 4.87
N ASP A 209 -9.81 -3.47 3.61
CA ASP A 209 -9.08 -4.05 2.46
C ASP A 209 -8.37 -3.03 1.54
N ASP A 210 -9.06 -2.21 0.74
CA ASP A 210 -8.37 -1.46 -0.35
C ASP A 210 -7.93 -0.04 0.02
N ALA A 211 -8.55 0.55 1.05
CA ALA A 211 -8.21 1.90 1.50
C ALA A 211 -6.90 1.93 2.30
N LYS A 212 -6.48 0.84 2.95
CA LYS A 212 -5.15 0.77 3.57
C LYS A 212 -4.07 0.79 2.51
N LEU A 213 -4.19 -0.03 1.47
CA LEU A 213 -3.24 -0.03 0.36
C LEU A 213 -3.27 1.31 -0.38
N ALA A 214 -4.45 1.85 -0.72
CA ALA A 214 -4.55 3.17 -1.33
C ALA A 214 -4.03 4.29 -0.42
N ARG A 215 -4.23 4.20 0.89
CA ARG A 215 -3.65 5.14 1.87
C ARG A 215 -2.14 4.98 1.97
N ILE A 216 -1.62 3.75 1.99
CA ILE A 216 -0.19 3.46 1.98
C ILE A 216 0.43 4.00 0.71
N LEU A 217 -0.18 3.80 -0.46
CA LEU A 217 0.27 4.33 -1.74
C LEU A 217 0.16 5.86 -1.78
N SER A 218 -0.93 6.46 -1.29
CA SER A 218 -1.07 7.92 -1.21
C SER A 218 -0.11 8.54 -0.19
N LEU A 219 0.20 7.80 0.88
CA LEU A 219 1.17 8.18 1.88
C LEU A 219 2.56 8.06 1.27
N TYR A 220 2.84 7.04 0.49
CA TYR A 220 4.10 6.87 -0.23
C TYR A 220 4.31 8.00 -1.25
N ASP A 221 3.30 8.29 -2.07
CA ASP A 221 3.30 9.39 -3.04
C ASP A 221 3.50 10.75 -2.34
N TYR A 222 2.80 10.96 -1.21
CA TYR A 222 2.98 12.14 -0.37
C TYR A 222 4.38 12.19 0.27
N LEU A 223 4.89 11.08 0.81
CA LEU A 223 6.21 10.99 1.42
C LEU A 223 7.33 11.25 0.40
N CYS A 224 7.10 10.92 -0.87
CA CYS A 224 7.97 11.24 -1.99
C CYS A 224 7.85 12.69 -2.49
N SER A 225 6.85 13.46 -2.04
CA SER A 225 6.73 14.89 -2.40
C SER A 225 7.73 15.75 -1.63
N GLU A 226 7.93 17.00 -2.06
CA GLU A 226 8.74 17.98 -1.33
C GLU A 226 8.23 18.07 0.12
N GLU A 227 6.93 18.34 0.30
CA GLU A 227 6.27 18.46 1.60
C GLU A 227 6.44 17.22 2.49
N GLY A 228 6.37 16.01 1.92
CA GLY A 228 6.56 14.76 2.68
C GLY A 228 8.01 14.55 3.11
N THR A 229 8.95 14.96 2.28
CA THR A 229 10.38 14.99 2.59
C THR A 229 10.67 16.03 3.67
N ILE A 230 10.10 17.23 3.56
CA ILE A 230 10.18 18.27 4.58
C ILE A 230 9.70 17.75 5.93
N LEU A 231 8.52 17.13 5.92
CA LEU A 231 7.94 16.54 7.11
C LEU A 231 8.91 15.51 7.68
N SER A 232 9.40 14.54 6.89
CA SER A 232 10.23 13.45 7.42
C SER A 232 11.56 13.89 8.03
N TYR A 233 12.16 14.99 7.56
CA TYR A 233 13.46 15.48 8.07
C TYR A 233 13.36 16.63 9.07
N ALA A 234 12.58 17.66 8.77
CA ALA A 234 12.56 18.90 9.56
C ALA A 234 11.39 19.02 10.54
N GLY A 235 10.34 18.22 10.33
CA GLY A 235 9.16 18.23 11.19
C GLY A 235 8.03 19.11 10.69
N ILE A 236 7.40 19.86 11.58
CA ILE A 236 6.23 20.69 11.30
C ILE A 236 6.64 22.16 11.35
N GLU A 237 6.34 22.88 10.27
CA GLU A 237 6.60 24.32 10.18
C GLU A 237 5.85 25.10 11.27
N GLY A 238 6.53 26.03 11.93
CA GLY A 238 6.04 26.81 13.07
C GLY A 238 6.04 26.05 14.41
N ASP A 239 6.44 24.77 14.46
CA ASP A 239 6.50 24.00 15.72
C ASP A 239 7.82 23.26 15.96
N THR A 240 8.47 22.72 14.92
CA THR A 240 9.83 22.15 15.02
C THR A 240 10.85 22.92 14.20
N TYR A 241 10.41 23.63 13.16
CA TYR A 241 11.24 24.51 12.36
C TYR A 241 10.45 25.69 11.81
N GLU A 242 11.13 26.76 11.42
CA GLU A 242 10.60 27.86 10.62
C GLU A 242 11.39 27.94 9.31
N LYS A 243 10.71 28.29 8.21
CA LYS A 243 11.31 28.54 6.90
C LYS A 243 11.36 30.04 6.64
N ASP A 244 12.50 30.57 6.27
CA ASP A 244 12.59 31.97 5.82
C ASP A 244 12.14 32.15 4.35
N ALA A 245 12.04 33.41 3.90
CA ALA A 245 11.62 33.72 2.54
C ALA A 245 12.57 33.18 1.45
N ASP A 246 13.81 32.84 1.82
CA ASP A 246 14.85 32.28 0.95
C ASP A 246 14.91 30.74 1.01
N GLY A 247 14.06 30.11 1.83
CA GLY A 247 13.93 28.65 1.95
C GLY A 247 14.83 28.00 3.00
N LYS A 248 15.51 28.79 3.84
CA LYS A 248 16.38 28.32 4.92
C LYS A 248 15.59 27.87 6.13
N ILE A 249 16.01 26.75 6.71
CA ILE A 249 15.37 26.10 7.85
C ILE A 249 16.04 26.57 9.15
N THR A 250 15.25 27.05 10.10
CA THR A 250 15.68 27.29 11.48
C THR A 250 14.91 26.37 12.41
N TYR A 251 15.60 25.46 13.10
CA TYR A 251 14.97 24.56 14.06
C TYR A 251 14.52 25.31 15.31
N LEU A 252 13.25 25.12 15.70
CA LEU A 252 12.62 25.75 16.87
C LEU A 252 12.71 24.89 18.14
N THR A 253 13.13 23.63 18.00
CA THR A 253 13.25 22.67 19.11
C THR A 253 14.71 22.44 19.50
N GLU A 254 14.98 22.36 20.81
CA GLU A 254 16.25 21.81 21.31
C GLU A 254 16.28 20.29 21.08
N GLY A 255 17.28 19.80 20.35
CA GLY A 255 17.42 18.38 19.98
C GLY A 255 16.91 18.06 18.58
N SER A 256 16.78 16.78 18.27
CA SER A 256 16.31 16.35 16.96
C SER A 256 14.79 16.57 16.84
N PRO A 257 14.25 16.95 15.67
CA PRO A 257 12.80 16.93 15.43
C PRO A 257 12.15 15.58 15.77
N PHE A 258 12.92 14.49 15.66
CA PHE A 258 12.51 13.12 16.02
C PHE A 258 12.26 12.94 17.52
N ASP A 259 12.87 13.76 18.39
CA ASP A 259 12.69 13.68 19.84
C ASP A 259 11.30 14.15 20.26
N LYS A 260 10.76 15.16 19.56
CA LYS A 260 9.40 15.68 19.81
C LYS A 260 8.32 14.79 19.19
N TYR A 261 8.58 14.25 18.00
CA TYR A 261 7.64 13.38 17.29
C TYR A 261 8.33 12.07 16.87
N LYS A 262 8.31 11.08 17.76
CA LYS A 262 8.94 9.77 17.51
C LYS A 262 8.43 9.06 16.26
N SER A 263 7.19 9.30 15.82
CA SER A 263 6.63 8.72 14.58
C SER A 263 7.35 9.20 13.32
N MET A 264 8.08 10.31 13.40
CA MET A 264 8.77 10.91 12.26
C MET A 264 10.00 10.12 11.85
N SER A 265 10.67 9.43 12.80
CA SER A 265 11.76 8.52 12.45
C SER A 265 11.24 7.36 11.59
N THR A 266 10.07 6.80 11.93
CA THR A 266 9.41 5.78 11.10
C THR A 266 9.07 6.30 9.71
N PHE A 267 8.60 7.54 9.58
CA PHE A 267 8.34 8.15 8.27
C PHE A 267 9.62 8.37 7.46
N ALA A 268 10.71 8.81 8.09
CA ALA A 268 12.01 8.98 7.42
C ALA A 268 12.53 7.65 6.85
N TYR A 269 12.37 6.54 7.56
CA TYR A 269 12.71 5.21 7.03
C TYR A 269 11.84 4.77 5.84
N LEU A 270 10.60 5.26 5.72
CA LEU A 270 9.72 4.96 4.59
C LEU A 270 10.02 5.82 3.35
N VAL A 271 10.63 6.99 3.53
CA VAL A 271 11.04 7.93 2.46
C VAL A 271 12.41 7.56 1.87
N ALA A 272 13.12 6.61 2.47
CA ALA A 272 14.54 6.30 2.25
C ALA A 272 14.89 5.62 0.91
N TRP A 273 14.33 6.14 -0.19
CA TRP A 273 14.88 6.01 -1.55
C TRP A 273 15.41 7.35 -2.09
N ASN A 274 15.32 8.44 -1.32
CA ASN A 274 15.95 9.71 -1.66
C ASN A 274 17.27 9.86 -0.91
N PRO A 275 18.42 10.02 -1.60
CA PRO A 275 19.69 10.27 -0.93
C PRO A 275 19.60 11.55 -0.08
N PRO A 276 20.32 11.62 1.05
CA PRO A 276 20.29 12.78 1.94
C PRO A 276 20.61 14.04 1.13
N LEU A 277 19.62 14.92 1.04
CA LEU A 277 19.72 16.20 0.35
C LEU A 277 20.93 16.96 0.95
N MET A 278 21.86 17.38 0.09
CA MET A 278 23.22 17.81 0.46
C MET A 278 23.32 19.16 1.21
N ASP A 279 22.22 19.74 1.67
CA ASP A 279 22.25 20.90 2.57
C ASP A 279 21.27 20.72 3.72
N ALA A 280 21.80 20.54 4.93
CA ALA A 280 21.02 20.39 6.16
C ALA A 280 20.17 21.62 6.51
N ASN A 281 20.38 22.75 5.82
CA ASN A 281 19.74 24.03 6.11
C ASN A 281 18.77 24.51 5.01
N THR A 282 18.64 23.81 3.88
CA THR A 282 17.92 24.34 2.71
C THR A 282 17.15 23.24 1.97
N PHE A 283 15.86 23.45 1.69
CA PHE A 283 15.06 22.49 0.91
C PHE A 283 15.28 22.67 -0.60
N PRO A 284 15.60 21.60 -1.35
CA PRO A 284 15.73 21.68 -2.81
C PRO A 284 14.35 21.80 -3.44
N GLN A 285 14.13 22.88 -4.19
CA GLN A 285 12.86 23.14 -4.89
C GLN A 285 12.70 22.36 -6.19
N SER A 286 13.72 21.61 -6.61
CA SER A 286 13.69 20.68 -7.73
C SER A 286 14.88 19.74 -7.63
N ILE A 287 14.81 18.58 -8.28
CA ILE A 287 16.03 17.81 -8.62
C ILE A 287 16.85 18.74 -9.51
N PRO A 288 18.05 19.19 -9.09
CA PRO A 288 18.85 20.12 -9.87
C PRO A 288 19.05 19.59 -11.29
N GLN A 289 18.96 20.45 -12.30
CA GLN A 289 19.21 20.06 -13.70
C GLN A 289 20.58 19.38 -13.84
N GLU A 290 21.54 19.76 -12.99
CA GLU A 290 22.85 19.11 -12.84
C GLU A 290 22.78 17.59 -12.60
N TYR A 291 21.74 17.05 -11.96
CA TYR A 291 21.60 15.61 -11.80
C TYR A 291 21.19 14.92 -13.10
N PHE A 292 20.31 15.54 -13.89
CA PHE A 292 20.03 15.08 -15.24
C PHE A 292 21.27 15.20 -16.12
N ASP A 293 22.00 16.30 -16.00
CA ASP A 293 23.22 16.56 -16.76
C ASP A 293 24.37 15.61 -16.33
N ILE A 294 24.49 15.26 -15.04
CA ILE A 294 25.45 14.27 -14.53
C ILE A 294 25.07 12.87 -15.01
N ASN A 295 23.78 12.52 -14.97
CA ASN A 295 23.33 11.23 -15.46
C ASN A 295 23.51 11.10 -16.98
N ASP A 296 23.22 12.16 -17.73
CA ASP A 296 23.48 12.25 -19.17
C ASP A 296 24.99 12.23 -19.46
N SER A 297 25.81 12.88 -18.63
CA SER A 297 27.28 12.83 -18.73
C SER A 297 27.84 11.46 -18.40
N LEU A 298 27.28 10.75 -17.42
CA LEU A 298 27.66 9.38 -17.09
C LEU A 298 27.24 8.44 -18.22
N VAL A 299 26.05 8.59 -18.77
CA VAL A 299 25.62 7.85 -19.96
C VAL A 299 26.54 8.16 -21.14
N GLU A 300 26.95 9.43 -21.32
CA GLU A 300 27.88 9.83 -22.36
C GLU A 300 29.30 9.25 -22.15
N ILE A 301 29.83 9.27 -20.92
CA ILE A 301 31.12 8.66 -20.55
C ILE A 301 31.05 7.15 -20.76
N THR A 302 30.00 6.50 -20.29
CA THR A 302 29.81 5.04 -20.39
C THR A 302 29.59 4.62 -21.84
N SER A 303 28.94 5.46 -22.65
CA SER A 303 28.79 5.25 -24.10
C SER A 303 30.10 5.40 -24.87
N LYS A 304 31.10 6.07 -24.28
CA LYS A 304 32.46 6.25 -24.83
C LYS A 304 33.47 5.23 -24.28
N LEU A 305 33.11 4.45 -23.26
CA LEU A 305 33.94 3.35 -22.78
C LEU A 305 33.87 2.22 -23.81
N GLU A 306 35.01 1.84 -24.37
CA GLU A 306 35.13 0.60 -25.11
C GLU A 306 35.03 -0.56 -24.12
N ILE A 307 33.85 -1.18 -24.08
CA ILE A 307 33.73 -2.53 -23.54
C ILE A 307 34.69 -3.39 -24.37
N PRO A 308 35.67 -4.09 -23.74
CA PRO A 308 36.63 -4.88 -24.49
C PRO A 308 35.86 -5.85 -25.38
N GLU A 309 36.22 -5.85 -26.68
CA GLU A 309 35.48 -6.59 -27.67
C GLU A 309 35.48 -8.07 -27.29
N TYR A 310 34.29 -8.65 -27.19
CA TYR A 310 34.14 -10.04 -26.84
C TYR A 310 34.85 -10.89 -27.90
N ASN A 311 36.01 -11.43 -27.54
CA ASN A 311 36.81 -12.20 -28.48
C ASN A 311 36.20 -13.60 -28.64
N TYR A 312 35.46 -13.78 -29.73
CA TYR A 312 34.78 -15.03 -30.04
C TYR A 312 35.78 -16.18 -30.29
N ASP A 313 37.02 -15.87 -30.68
CA ASP A 313 38.07 -16.86 -30.91
C ASP A 313 38.55 -17.47 -29.59
N CYS A 314 38.59 -16.71 -28.50
CA CYS A 314 38.82 -17.27 -27.15
C CYS A 314 37.75 -18.31 -26.79
N THR A 315 36.49 -17.95 -27.02
CA THR A 315 35.34 -18.80 -26.67
C THR A 315 35.29 -20.03 -27.56
N THR A 316 35.58 -19.87 -28.85
CA THR A 316 35.60 -20.97 -29.83
C THR A 316 36.78 -21.90 -29.58
N ALA A 317 37.97 -21.36 -29.28
CA ALA A 317 39.13 -22.15 -28.88
C ALA A 317 38.80 -22.98 -27.64
N PHE A 318 38.22 -22.37 -26.61
CA PHE A 318 37.80 -23.06 -25.38
C PHE A 318 36.77 -24.17 -25.66
N VAL A 319 35.70 -23.89 -26.42
CA VAL A 319 34.65 -24.87 -26.75
C VAL A 319 35.17 -25.99 -27.66
N SER A 320 36.08 -25.69 -28.59
CA SER A 320 36.64 -26.66 -29.54
C SER A 320 37.57 -27.70 -28.89
N LEU A 321 38.08 -27.41 -27.69
CA LEU A 321 38.93 -28.34 -26.94
C LEU A 321 38.14 -29.52 -26.37
N GLY A 322 36.80 -29.46 -26.34
CA GLY A 322 35.94 -30.57 -25.93
C GLY A 322 36.20 -31.07 -24.50
N SER A 323 36.82 -30.25 -23.65
CA SER A 323 37.13 -30.62 -22.28
C SER A 323 35.92 -30.41 -21.37
N ASP A 324 35.60 -31.41 -20.53
CA ASP A 324 34.53 -31.35 -19.51
C ASP A 324 34.86 -30.44 -18.31
N PHE A 325 35.72 -29.44 -18.51
CA PHE A 325 36.08 -28.50 -17.45
C PHE A 325 35.08 -27.35 -17.37
N SER A 326 34.60 -27.06 -16.17
CA SER A 326 33.69 -25.95 -15.88
C SER A 326 34.40 -24.89 -15.04
N LEU A 327 34.45 -23.66 -15.52
CA LEU A 327 34.96 -22.53 -14.75
C LEU A 327 33.97 -22.19 -13.64
N HIS A 328 34.46 -22.05 -12.41
CA HIS A 328 33.65 -21.69 -11.25
C HIS A 328 33.55 -20.17 -11.08
N VAL A 329 33.14 -19.48 -12.15
CA VAL A 329 33.15 -18.01 -12.26
C VAL A 329 32.38 -17.33 -11.12
N GLU A 330 31.29 -17.94 -10.68
CA GLU A 330 30.45 -17.41 -9.61
C GLU A 330 31.14 -17.48 -8.23
N GLU A 331 31.80 -18.60 -7.93
CA GLU A 331 32.55 -18.75 -6.66
C GLU A 331 33.82 -17.89 -6.65
N ASP A 332 34.49 -17.75 -7.79
CA ASP A 332 35.66 -16.86 -7.92
C ASP A 332 35.28 -15.39 -7.73
N MET A 333 34.20 -14.95 -8.38
CA MET A 333 33.67 -13.60 -8.19
C MET A 333 33.24 -13.39 -6.75
N LEU A 334 32.57 -14.36 -6.14
CA LEU A 334 32.18 -14.26 -4.73
C LEU A 334 33.40 -14.17 -3.82
N ASN A 335 34.45 -14.97 -4.06
CA ASN A 335 35.70 -14.91 -3.31
C ASN A 335 36.43 -13.57 -3.47
N ILE A 336 36.43 -12.97 -4.66
CA ILE A 336 37.01 -11.64 -4.89
C ILE A 336 36.18 -10.55 -4.20
N MET A 337 34.85 -10.64 -4.30
CA MET A 337 33.94 -9.65 -3.73
C MET A 337 33.90 -9.69 -2.20
N THR A 338 34.10 -10.85 -1.60
CA THR A 338 33.99 -11.06 -0.14
C THR A 338 35.34 -11.26 0.55
N GLY A 339 36.42 -11.41 -0.21
CA GLY A 339 37.76 -11.57 0.30
C GLY A 339 38.35 -10.27 0.85
N THR A 340 39.26 -10.40 1.82
CA THR A 340 39.87 -9.26 2.54
C THR A 340 41.27 -8.89 2.02
N GLU A 341 41.77 -9.60 1.01
CA GLU A 341 43.07 -9.33 0.37
C GLU A 341 42.93 -8.39 -0.84
N PRO A 342 44.03 -7.88 -1.43
CA PRO A 342 43.95 -7.11 -2.67
C PRO A 342 43.46 -7.97 -3.85
N VAL A 343 42.60 -7.40 -4.69
CA VAL A 343 41.93 -8.10 -5.81
C VAL A 343 42.94 -8.75 -6.76
N GLU A 344 44.03 -8.05 -7.10
CA GLU A 344 45.08 -8.59 -7.97
C GLU A 344 45.74 -9.83 -7.37
N THR A 345 45.90 -9.88 -6.04
CA THR A 345 46.50 -11.03 -5.35
C THR A 345 45.54 -12.21 -5.32
N MET A 346 44.25 -11.95 -5.06
CA MET A 346 43.20 -12.98 -5.11
C MET A 346 43.04 -13.56 -6.50
N TRP A 347 43.11 -12.71 -7.53
CA TRP A 347 43.04 -13.14 -8.92
C TRP A 347 44.23 -14.01 -9.33
N GLN A 348 45.45 -13.63 -8.93
CA GLN A 348 46.63 -14.47 -9.18
C GLN A 348 46.54 -15.82 -8.45
N ASN A 349 45.97 -15.86 -7.24
CA ASN A 349 45.74 -17.11 -6.52
C ASN A 349 44.73 -18.01 -7.25
N ILE A 350 43.64 -17.45 -7.77
CA ILE A 350 42.65 -18.17 -8.58
C ILE A 350 43.29 -18.74 -9.85
N ILE A 351 44.07 -17.93 -10.58
CA ILE A 351 44.81 -18.38 -11.77
C ILE A 351 45.77 -19.53 -11.43
N ASN A 352 46.49 -19.42 -10.31
CA ASN A 352 47.41 -20.48 -9.87
C ASN A 352 46.69 -21.76 -9.47
N THR A 353 45.51 -21.66 -8.84
CA THR A 353 44.64 -22.81 -8.55
C THR A 353 44.23 -23.52 -9.83
N TYR A 354 43.77 -22.77 -10.84
CA TYR A 354 43.39 -23.35 -12.13
C TYR A 354 44.56 -23.99 -12.88
N LYS A 355 45.76 -23.38 -12.82
CA LYS A 355 46.97 -24.01 -13.37
C LYS A 355 47.31 -25.34 -12.68
N ASN A 356 47.22 -25.38 -11.34
CA ASN A 356 47.46 -26.59 -10.56
C ASN A 356 46.44 -27.70 -10.84
N GLU A 357 45.22 -27.34 -11.23
CA GLU A 357 44.17 -28.28 -11.68
C GLU A 357 44.40 -28.81 -13.11
N GLY A 358 45.51 -28.44 -13.74
CA GLY A 358 45.93 -28.96 -15.05
C GLY A 358 45.43 -28.14 -16.24
N LEU A 359 44.93 -26.92 -16.02
CA LEU A 359 44.39 -26.06 -17.08
C LEU A 359 45.44 -25.21 -17.78
N GLU A 360 46.72 -25.41 -17.48
CA GLU A 360 47.82 -24.62 -18.03
C GLU A 360 47.87 -24.70 -19.57
N ASP A 361 47.63 -25.89 -20.13
CA ASP A 361 47.53 -26.10 -21.59
C ASP A 361 46.28 -25.45 -22.21
N VAL A 362 45.19 -25.33 -21.46
CA VAL A 362 43.93 -24.71 -21.92
C VAL A 362 44.06 -23.19 -21.91
N ILE A 363 44.59 -22.64 -20.82
CA ILE A 363 44.87 -21.20 -20.67
C ILE A 363 45.84 -20.74 -21.76
N GLN A 364 46.90 -21.52 -22.02
CA GLN A 364 47.87 -21.18 -23.07
C GLN A 364 47.22 -21.18 -24.46
N LYS A 365 46.43 -22.21 -24.80
CA LYS A 365 45.77 -22.29 -26.12
C LYS A 365 44.68 -21.24 -26.34
N VAL A 366 43.97 -20.83 -25.29
CA VAL A 366 42.98 -19.74 -25.37
C VAL A 366 43.67 -18.39 -25.51
N ASN A 367 44.78 -18.17 -24.80
CA ASN A 367 45.57 -16.95 -24.93
C ASN A 367 46.28 -16.86 -26.29
N ASP A 368 46.74 -17.98 -26.85
CA ASP A 368 47.34 -18.04 -28.18
C ASP A 368 46.31 -17.81 -29.32
N ALA A 369 45.01 -17.85 -29.00
CA ALA A 369 43.92 -17.55 -29.93
C ALA A 369 43.55 -16.05 -29.98
N VAL A 370 44.16 -15.22 -29.13
CA VAL A 370 44.08 -13.75 -29.08
C VAL A 370 45.35 -13.17 -29.67
#